data_AF-A0A2E5G7T8-F1
#
_entry.id   AF-A0A2E5G7T8-F1
#
_cell.length_a   1.000
_cell.length_b   1.000
_cell.length_c   1.000
_cell.angle_alpha   90.00
_cell.angle_beta   90.00
_cell.angle_gamma   90.00
#
_symmetry.space_group_name_H-M   'P 1'
#
loop_
_entity.id
_entity.type
_entity.pdbx_description
1 polymer ?
#
loop_
_entity_poly.entity_id
_entity_poly.type
_entity_poly.pdbx_seq_one_letter_code
_entity_poly.pdbx_strand_id
1 'polypeptide(L)'
;MLSSKWRKGTPGNPRPSLTTVVDHIDHICQIAGSCQHVGIGSDLDGGFGTEQSPKELETIADLQKLEPLLAHRGYSDADINAIFHENWLRFFRDALP
;
A
#
# COMPACT_ATOMS: atom_id res chain seq x y z
N MET A 1 11.51 1.67 -3.68
CA MET A 1 11.61 1.92 -2.22
C MET A 1 10.87 3.20 -1.90
N LEU A 2 10.01 3.18 -0.87
CA LEU A 2 9.00 4.23 -0.63
C LEU A 2 9.58 5.54 -0.06
N SER A 3 10.71 5.47 0.63
CA SER A 3 11.38 6.65 1.18
C SER A 3 12.24 7.35 0.12
N SER A 4 12.05 8.66 -0.05
CA SER A 4 12.89 9.50 -0.93
C SER A 4 14.35 9.57 -0.50
N LYS A 5 14.64 9.23 0.77
CA LYS A 5 16.00 9.18 1.34
C LYS A 5 16.63 7.80 1.25
N TRP A 6 15.95 6.82 0.66
CA TRP A 6 16.48 5.47 0.55
C TRP A 6 17.67 5.39 -0.41
N ARG A 7 18.70 4.64 -0.02
CA ARG A 7 19.90 4.40 -0.84
C ARG A 7 20.21 2.91 -0.93
N LYS A 8 20.43 2.41 -2.15
CA LYS A 8 20.79 1.00 -2.39
C LYS A 8 22.08 0.63 -1.64
N GLY A 9 22.06 -0.52 -0.97
CA GLY A 9 23.22 -1.06 -0.26
C GLY A 9 23.65 -0.29 1.00
N THR A 10 22.83 0.66 1.48
CA THR A 10 23.15 1.46 2.68
C THR A 10 22.45 0.86 3.91
N PRO A 11 23.19 0.42 4.95
CA PRO A 11 22.60 0.02 6.22
C PRO A 11 21.87 1.20 6.90
N GLY A 12 20.77 0.93 7.60
CA GLY A 12 20.05 1.94 8.36
C GLY A 12 19.24 2.93 7.52
N ASN A 13 18.81 2.53 6.31
CA ASN A 13 17.85 3.32 5.55
C ASN A 13 16.60 3.62 6.40
N PRO A 14 16.06 4.85 6.34
CA PRO A 14 14.90 5.20 7.14
C PRO A 14 13.68 4.41 6.66
N ARG A 15 13.02 3.72 7.60
CA ARG A 15 11.70 3.10 7.37
C ARG A 15 10.69 4.18 6.96
N PRO A 16 9.88 3.97 5.91
CA PRO A 16 8.82 4.90 5.53
C PRO A 16 7.69 4.88 6.58
N SER A 17 6.78 5.86 6.57
CA SER A 17 5.54 5.77 7.35
C SER A 17 4.42 5.17 6.50
N LEU A 18 3.33 4.71 7.13
CA LEU A 18 2.10 4.35 6.42
C LEU A 18 1.52 5.53 5.64
N THR A 19 1.69 6.78 6.11
CA THR A 19 1.31 7.95 5.31
C THR A 19 2.03 7.98 3.97
N THR A 20 3.32 7.66 3.94
CA THR A 20 4.09 7.52 2.69
C THR A 20 3.53 6.39 1.82
N VAL A 21 3.08 5.28 2.38
CA VAL A 21 2.40 4.23 1.61
C VAL A 21 1.15 4.78 0.94
N VAL A 22 0.32 5.50 1.68
CA VAL A 22 -0.90 6.11 1.13
C VAL A 22 -0.56 7.19 0.10
N ASP A 23 0.54 7.96 0.26
CA ASP A 23 1.00 8.92 -0.78
C ASP A 23 1.28 8.21 -2.11
N HIS A 24 1.89 7.03 -2.07
CA HIS A 24 2.14 6.22 -3.28
C HIS A 24 0.85 5.64 -3.86
N ILE A 25 -0.07 5.16 -3.02
CA ILE A 25 -1.40 4.72 -3.48
C ILE A 25 -2.10 5.86 -4.23
N ASP A 26 -2.14 7.05 -3.62
CA ASP A 26 -2.80 8.22 -4.20
C ASP A 26 -2.15 8.66 -5.51
N HIS A 27 -0.83 8.67 -5.57
CA HIS A 27 -0.11 8.98 -6.79
C HIS A 27 -0.42 8.01 -7.94
N ILE A 28 -0.51 6.70 -7.65
CA ILE A 28 -0.88 5.70 -8.65
C ILE A 28 -2.34 5.90 -9.11
N CYS A 29 -3.27 6.19 -8.19
CA CYS A 29 -4.65 6.55 -8.54
C CYS A 29 -4.69 7.74 -9.50
N GLN A 30 -3.90 8.79 -9.24
CA GLN A 30 -3.81 9.97 -10.11
C GLN A 30 -3.26 9.63 -11.50
N ILE A 31 -2.25 8.76 -11.60
CA ILE A 31 -1.69 8.30 -12.88
C ILE A 31 -2.72 7.44 -13.65
N ALA A 32 -3.40 6.53 -12.95
CA ALA A 32 -4.40 5.64 -13.54
C ALA A 32 -5.74 6.34 -13.81
N GLY A 33 -5.93 7.56 -13.31
CA GLY A 33 -7.18 8.32 -13.38
C GLY A 33 -8.30 7.78 -12.47
N SER A 34 -8.06 6.73 -11.69
CA SER A 34 -9.00 6.19 -10.70
C SER A 34 -8.32 5.21 -9.74
N CYS A 35 -9.02 4.87 -8.65
CA CYS A 35 -8.62 3.82 -7.72
C CYS A 35 -8.79 2.39 -8.27
N GLN A 36 -9.50 2.22 -9.39
CA GLN A 36 -9.94 0.90 -9.88
C GLN A 36 -8.77 0.01 -10.33
N HIS A 37 -7.57 0.55 -10.47
CA HIS A 37 -6.40 -0.21 -10.93
C HIS A 37 -5.32 -0.34 -9.86
N VAL A 38 -5.69 -0.12 -8.58
CA VAL A 38 -4.76 -0.17 -7.45
C VAL A 38 -5.15 -1.31 -6.50
N GLY A 39 -4.15 -2.05 -6.01
CA GLY A 39 -4.33 -3.12 -5.04
C GLY A 39 -3.16 -3.17 -4.07
N ILE A 40 -3.38 -3.79 -2.90
CA ILE A 40 -2.34 -3.96 -1.87
C ILE A 40 -1.60 -5.28 -2.10
N GLY A 41 -0.27 -5.21 -2.10
CA GLY A 41 0.63 -6.37 -2.04
C GLY A 41 1.74 -6.04 -1.05
N SER A 42 1.61 -6.52 0.19
CA SER A 42 2.45 -6.05 1.30
C SER A 42 3.87 -6.61 1.29
N ASP A 43 4.09 -7.76 0.65
CA ASP A 43 5.35 -8.51 0.68
C ASP A 43 5.88 -8.71 2.12
N LEU A 44 4.96 -8.89 3.07
CA LEU A 44 5.32 -9.27 4.44
C LEU A 44 6.07 -10.60 4.40
N ASP A 45 7.15 -10.70 5.18
CA ASP A 45 8.13 -11.78 5.20
C ASP A 45 9.08 -11.87 3.99
N GLY A 46 8.93 -11.01 2.96
CA GLY A 46 9.87 -10.93 1.82
C GLY A 46 11.21 -10.24 2.14
N GLY A 47 11.28 -9.51 3.27
CA GLY A 47 12.38 -8.58 3.60
C GLY A 47 13.31 -8.98 4.76
N PHE A 48 13.29 -10.24 5.22
CA PHE A 48 13.98 -10.71 6.45
C PHE A 48 13.55 -10.02 7.76
N GLY A 49 12.26 -9.65 7.90
CA GLY A 49 11.71 -9.03 9.11
C GLY A 49 10.96 -7.71 8.83
N THR A 50 10.86 -6.83 9.84
CA THR A 50 10.18 -5.51 9.77
C THR A 50 11.14 -4.33 9.55
N GLU A 51 12.42 -4.60 9.29
CA GLU A 51 13.46 -3.60 9.10
C GLU A 51 13.25 -2.79 7.80
N GLN A 52 12.55 -3.38 6.83
CA GLN A 52 12.24 -2.76 5.54
C GLN A 52 10.75 -2.42 5.36
N SER A 53 9.90 -2.77 6.33
CA SER A 53 8.49 -2.39 6.33
C SER A 53 8.31 -0.93 6.80
N PRO A 54 7.14 -0.32 6.52
CA PRO A 54 6.74 0.92 7.16
C PRO A 54 6.78 0.83 8.69
N LYS A 55 7.12 1.93 9.36
CA LYS A 55 7.31 1.99 10.82
C LYS A 55 6.11 1.49 11.62
N GLU A 56 4.91 1.65 11.09
CA GLU A 56 3.66 1.32 11.76
C GLU A 56 3.09 -0.04 11.31
N LEU A 57 3.79 -0.75 10.41
CA LEU A 57 3.43 -2.08 9.88
C LEU A 57 4.35 -3.14 10.50
N GLU A 58 3.94 -3.67 11.65
CA GLU A 58 4.68 -4.71 12.39
C GLU A 58 4.06 -6.10 12.18
N THR A 59 2.76 -6.18 11.92
CA THR A 59 2.03 -7.42 11.61
C THR A 59 1.07 -7.23 10.44
N ILE A 60 0.54 -8.33 9.89
CA ILE A 60 -0.50 -8.27 8.84
C ILE A 60 -1.75 -7.50 9.29
N ALA A 61 -2.09 -7.52 10.57
CA ALA A 61 -3.25 -6.81 11.11
C ALA A 61 -3.11 -5.29 10.97
N ASP A 62 -1.88 -4.77 10.91
CA ASP A 62 -1.62 -3.34 10.83
C ASP A 62 -1.93 -2.75 9.44
N LEU A 63 -2.20 -3.59 8.41
CA LEU A 63 -2.69 -3.09 7.12
C LEU A 63 -4.03 -2.33 7.26
N GLN A 64 -4.83 -2.66 8.27
CA GLN A 64 -6.09 -1.96 8.55
C GLN A 64 -5.87 -0.48 8.90
N LYS A 65 -4.65 -0.08 9.32
CA LYS A 65 -4.31 1.32 9.57
C LYS A 65 -4.30 2.18 8.30
N LEU A 66 -4.30 1.58 7.11
CA LEU A 66 -4.39 2.31 5.84
C LEU A 66 -5.77 2.91 5.59
N GLU A 67 -6.84 2.26 6.07
CA GLU A 67 -8.23 2.71 5.88
C GLU A 67 -8.47 4.14 6.38
N PRO A 68 -8.21 4.50 7.66
CA PRO A 68 -8.45 5.87 8.12
C PRO A 68 -7.55 6.90 7.43
N LEU A 69 -6.36 6.50 6.95
CA LEU A 69 -5.46 7.38 6.21
C LEU A 69 -5.98 7.68 4.79
N LEU A 70 -6.54 6.68 4.11
CA LEU A 70 -7.21 6.85 2.82
C LEU A 70 -8.49 7.67 2.96
N ALA A 71 -9.31 7.39 3.98
CA ALA A 71 -10.51 8.16 4.28
C ALA A 71 -10.18 9.65 4.52
N HIS A 72 -9.10 9.94 5.27
CA HIS A 72 -8.64 11.31 5.48
C HIS A 72 -8.24 12.05 4.18
N ARG A 73 -7.86 11.30 3.14
CA ARG A 73 -7.54 11.84 1.80
C ARG A 73 -8.77 12.00 0.90
N GLY A 74 -9.96 11.67 1.39
CA GLY A 74 -11.22 11.82 0.66
C GLY A 74 -11.64 10.61 -0.18
N TYR A 75 -10.98 9.45 0.00
CA TYR A 75 -11.46 8.21 -0.60
C TYR A 75 -12.77 7.77 0.06
N SER A 76 -13.75 7.37 -0.74
CA SER A 76 -15.01 6.83 -0.23
C SER A 76 -14.82 5.40 0.30
N ASP A 77 -15.76 4.92 1.11
CA ASP A 77 -15.75 3.51 1.58
C ASP A 77 -15.71 2.53 0.40
N ALA A 78 -16.39 2.86 -0.70
CA ALA A 78 -16.36 2.06 -1.93
C ALA A 78 -14.96 2.04 -2.56
N ASP A 79 -14.26 3.18 -2.62
CA ASP A 79 -12.90 3.22 -3.15
C ASP A 79 -11.92 2.48 -2.25
N ILE A 80 -12.09 2.57 -0.93
CA ILE A 80 -11.25 1.86 0.05
C ILE A 80 -11.43 0.35 -0.11
N ASN A 81 -12.67 -0.14 -0.19
CA ASN A 81 -12.96 -1.56 -0.44
C ASN A 81 -12.36 -2.02 -1.77
N ALA A 82 -12.45 -1.18 -2.81
CA ALA A 82 -11.85 -1.45 -4.10
C ALA A 82 -10.34 -1.67 -4.01
N ILE A 83 -9.63 -0.76 -3.34
CA ILE A 83 -8.17 -0.84 -3.12
C ILE A 83 -7.79 -2.07 -2.25
N PHE A 84 -8.58 -2.36 -1.21
CA PHE A 84 -8.28 -3.43 -0.27
C PHE A 84 -8.48 -4.82 -0.88
N HIS A 85 -9.53 -5.02 -1.68
CA HIS A 85 -9.80 -6.35 -2.22
C HIS A 85 -10.58 -6.38 -3.54
N GLU A 86 -11.54 -5.48 -3.80
CA GLU A 86 -12.45 -5.69 -4.94
C GLU A 86 -11.75 -5.59 -6.29
N ASN A 87 -10.70 -4.78 -6.42
CA ASN A 87 -9.90 -4.70 -7.63
C ASN A 87 -9.16 -6.02 -7.92
N TRP A 88 -8.59 -6.64 -6.90
CA TRP A 88 -7.98 -7.96 -7.03
C TRP A 88 -9.02 -9.03 -7.38
N LEU A 89 -10.16 -9.03 -6.68
CA LEU A 89 -11.25 -9.99 -6.94
C LEU A 89 -11.78 -9.87 -8.37
N ARG A 90 -11.98 -8.64 -8.86
CA ARG A 90 -12.40 -8.39 -10.24
C ARG A 90 -11.35 -8.93 -11.22
N PHE A 91 -10.08 -8.58 -11.03
CA PHE A 91 -8.99 -9.07 -11.87
C PHE A 91 -8.94 -10.60 -11.93
N PHE A 92 -8.98 -11.27 -10.78
CA PHE A 92 -8.90 -12.73 -10.75
C PHE A 92 -10.14 -13.42 -11.33
N ARG A 93 -11.34 -12.85 -11.16
CA ARG A 93 -12.57 -13.37 -11.80
C ARG A 93 -12.51 -13.28 -13.32
N ASP A 94 -11.85 -12.25 -13.84
CA ASP A 94 -11.72 -12.04 -15.28
C ASP A 94 -10.58 -12.88 -15.89
N ALA A 95 -9.49 -13.10 -15.12
CA ALA A 95 -8.25 -13.68 -15.62
C ALA A 95 -8.07 -15.19 -15.33
N LEU A 96 -8.77 -15.74 -14.33
CA LEU A 96 -8.70 -17.16 -13.97
C LEU A 96 -9.88 -17.95 -14.56
N PRO A 97 -9.68 -19.23 -14.91
CA PRO A 97 -10.71 -20.10 -15.48
C PRO A 97 -11.81 -20.50 -14.49
#